data_AF-A0A0N0GLK8-F1
#
_entry.id   AF-A0A0N0GLK8-F1
#
_cell.length_a   1.000
_cell.length_b   1.000
_cell.length_c   1.000
_cell.angle_alpha   90.00
_cell.angle_beta   90.00
_cell.angle_gamma   90.00
#
_symmetry.space_group_name_H-M   'P 1'
#
loop_
_entity.id
_entity.type
_entity.pdbx_description
1 polymer ?
#
loop_
_entity_poly.entity_id
_entity_poly.type
_entity_poly.pdbx_seq_one_letter_code
_entity_poly.pdbx_strand_id
1 'polypeptide(L)'
;MPEPEVVFDLVGLQHGIADFRRIRQQAQGVAFQRMLASGRKEITLADIYDGMQIPGYNRDELFASELAFERALTRPSAAACALFQYAVAAGKRVVVISDMYLPGDFIAALCKDFGLQPERVFVSSDSNATKRDTGELYLQVATTLGVETGDIAHIGDNYISDVQRAQSRGLTGVHYCPVDIKHRHLAKTPVTSVLEELLRLEVKQHRGTDPLEGAGTYCGAVGLLAFSQWLRSVCTEDTPDLLCLVSRDGHLLNQVFADEPVDVPFAYMHGSRVAYTLAQINEHNFEAHLEFLISGSDYFSVDDYFARIGLPLPSDEAVFAAGLTRDIVITAELHEHVRHLLRLHKKLIVRHAYDTRAGLYRYLLEMGIRDGMRLGFVDIGWSGTTQDAFETAVKSMFDVEVIGYYFCLADTPSRRARAARLQMKALLDPSLCDPAWLAQVYDNRVPIEMFFSAPEGATIGFDAGAHFGERTVLPVKVVKDQCRGINYDIEQVVARINAGSLAGYRKARQLLNTLDVDATAEELAHLFVNIILDPPHFLAASLGWINNFDNWASTANYHICIASPESFPHEGARAKRDMWPAAYRRLSA
;
A
#
# COMPACT_ATOMS: atom_id res chain seq x y z
N MET A 1 17.13 -10.57 0.81
CA MET A 1 17.54 -9.25 0.30
C MET A 1 17.45 -9.25 -1.21
N PRO A 2 17.10 -8.11 -1.85
CA PRO A 2 17.10 -7.95 -3.31
C PRO A 2 18.48 -8.25 -3.91
N GLU A 3 19.51 -7.61 -3.36
CA GLU A 3 20.93 -7.75 -3.70
C GLU A 3 21.78 -7.51 -2.44
N PRO A 4 22.92 -8.20 -2.23
CA PRO A 4 23.81 -7.99 -1.08
C PRO A 4 24.31 -6.55 -0.95
N GLU A 5 24.55 -5.87 -2.07
CA GLU A 5 25.11 -4.52 -2.13
C GLU A 5 24.15 -3.45 -1.58
N VAL A 6 22.87 -3.78 -1.36
CA VAL A 6 21.91 -2.87 -0.73
C VAL A 6 22.31 -2.58 0.72
N VAL A 7 22.94 -3.54 1.42
CA VAL A 7 23.50 -3.32 2.77
C VAL A 7 24.48 -2.14 2.76
N PHE A 8 25.34 -2.07 1.75
CA PHE A 8 26.34 -1.00 1.68
C PHE A 8 25.70 0.37 1.47
N ASP A 9 24.63 0.44 0.67
CA ASP A 9 23.91 1.70 0.50
C ASP A 9 23.25 2.13 1.82
N LEU A 10 22.68 1.20 2.58
CA LEU A 10 22.03 1.49 3.86
C LEU A 10 23.02 1.96 4.91
N VAL A 11 24.23 1.37 4.98
CA VAL A 11 25.32 1.89 5.81
C VAL A 11 25.66 3.33 5.40
N GLY A 12 25.77 3.60 4.10
CA GLY A 12 26.00 4.95 3.59
C GLY A 12 24.91 5.94 4.01
N LEU A 13 23.64 5.54 3.90
CA LEU A 13 22.49 6.37 4.28
C LEU A 13 22.44 6.65 5.79
N GLN A 14 22.60 5.63 6.63
CA GLN A 14 22.60 5.78 8.09
C GLN A 14 23.68 6.78 8.56
N HIS A 15 24.84 6.76 7.92
CA HIS A 15 25.99 7.61 8.31
C HIS A 15 26.11 8.89 7.47
N GLY A 16 25.22 9.15 6.52
CA GLY A 16 25.31 10.33 5.65
C GLY A 16 26.53 10.33 4.71
N ILE A 17 27.03 9.16 4.32
CA ILE A 17 28.20 8.99 3.45
C ILE A 17 27.75 8.71 2.01
N ALA A 18 27.94 9.69 1.13
CA ALA A 18 27.70 9.53 -0.29
C ALA A 18 28.64 8.47 -0.92
N ASP A 19 28.14 7.74 -1.92
CA ASP A 19 28.87 6.69 -2.65
C ASP A 19 29.50 5.58 -1.78
N PHE A 20 28.95 5.32 -0.58
CA PHE A 20 29.52 4.33 0.34
C PHE A 20 29.69 2.95 -0.30
N ARG A 21 28.72 2.46 -1.08
CA ARG A 21 28.83 1.20 -1.85
C ARG A 21 30.11 1.13 -2.66
N ARG A 22 30.43 2.20 -3.41
CA ARG A 22 31.63 2.25 -4.25
C ARG A 22 32.89 2.25 -3.39
N ILE A 23 32.92 3.03 -2.31
CA ILE A 23 34.05 3.08 -1.37
C ILE A 23 34.28 1.69 -0.74
N ARG A 24 33.20 1.04 -0.30
CA ARG A 24 33.20 -0.28 0.33
C ARG A 24 33.66 -1.39 -0.60
N GLN A 25 33.27 -1.35 -1.88
CA GLN A 25 33.75 -2.28 -2.91
C GLN A 25 35.24 -2.04 -3.26
N GLN A 26 35.69 -0.78 -3.31
CA GLN A 26 37.11 -0.47 -3.52
C GLN A 26 37.98 -0.96 -2.36
N ALA A 27 37.53 -0.76 -1.12
CA ALA A 27 38.21 -1.26 0.07
C ALA A 27 38.31 -2.79 0.06
N GLN A 28 37.28 -3.49 -0.40
CA GLN A 28 37.32 -4.93 -0.61
C GLN A 28 38.37 -5.35 -1.65
N GLY A 29 38.48 -4.63 -2.77
CA GLY A 29 39.53 -4.85 -3.78
C GLY A 29 40.94 -4.68 -3.21
N VAL A 30 41.16 -3.65 -2.38
CA VAL A 30 42.44 -3.43 -1.68
C VAL A 30 42.74 -4.55 -0.69
N ALA A 31 41.72 -5.02 0.04
CA ALA A 31 41.87 -6.15 0.95
C ALA A 31 42.32 -7.43 0.21
N PHE A 32 41.74 -7.71 -0.97
CA PHE A 32 42.19 -8.84 -1.80
C PHE A 32 43.65 -8.69 -2.25
N GLN A 33 44.10 -7.50 -2.64
CA GLN A 33 45.50 -7.27 -3.00
C GLN A 33 46.45 -7.54 -1.82
N ARG A 34 46.10 -7.06 -0.62
CA ARG A 34 46.86 -7.31 0.61
C ARG A 34 46.86 -8.79 1.02
N MET A 35 45.73 -9.48 0.84
CA MET A 35 45.59 -10.92 1.07
C MET A 35 46.57 -11.70 0.19
N LEU A 36 46.61 -11.42 -1.12
CA LEU A 36 47.55 -12.07 -2.04
C LEU A 36 49.01 -11.78 -1.67
N ALA A 37 49.34 -10.53 -1.33
CA ALA A 37 50.69 -10.14 -0.93
C ALA A 37 51.16 -10.81 0.38
N SER A 38 50.22 -11.11 1.28
CA SER A 38 50.48 -11.80 2.56
C SER A 38 50.41 -13.33 2.46
N GLY A 39 50.14 -13.88 1.27
CA GLY A 39 50.00 -15.33 1.07
C GLY A 39 48.76 -15.93 1.74
N ARG A 40 47.78 -15.10 2.14
CA ARG A 40 46.48 -15.58 2.63
C ARG A 40 45.58 -15.99 1.46
N LYS A 41 44.57 -16.80 1.76
CA LYS A 41 43.60 -17.36 0.81
C LYS A 41 42.24 -16.67 0.89
N GLU A 42 41.95 -16.00 2.01
CA GLU A 42 40.70 -15.26 2.18
C GLU A 42 40.89 -13.94 2.93
N ILE A 43 39.99 -12.99 2.65
CA ILE A 43 39.85 -11.72 3.39
C ILE A 43 38.81 -11.83 4.51
N THR A 44 39.03 -11.09 5.59
CA THR A 44 38.04 -10.87 6.65
C THR A 44 37.29 -9.55 6.42
N LEU A 45 36.13 -9.39 7.05
CA LEU A 45 35.45 -8.08 7.09
C LEU A 45 36.37 -7.00 7.67
N ALA A 46 37.21 -7.36 8.65
CA ALA A 46 38.16 -6.43 9.25
C ALA A 46 39.20 -5.92 8.23
N ASP A 47 39.73 -6.81 7.39
CA ASP A 47 40.68 -6.43 6.33
C ASP A 47 40.10 -5.38 5.38
N ILE A 48 38.80 -5.48 5.12
CA ILE A 48 38.10 -4.54 4.24
C ILE A 48 38.01 -3.17 4.91
N TYR A 49 37.56 -3.12 6.16
CA TYR A 49 37.41 -1.87 6.91
C TYR A 49 38.75 -1.22 7.26
N ASP A 50 39.82 -2.00 7.45
CA ASP A 50 41.18 -1.49 7.63
C ASP A 50 41.77 -0.87 6.34
N GLY A 51 41.17 -1.20 5.18
CA GLY A 51 41.45 -0.56 3.90
C GLY A 51 40.65 0.72 3.66
N MET A 52 39.68 1.04 4.52
CA MET A 52 38.75 2.14 4.35
C MET A 52 39.18 3.35 5.18
N GLN A 53 39.54 4.46 4.52
CA GLN A 53 39.82 5.72 5.18
C GLN A 53 38.81 6.77 4.72
N ILE A 54 37.83 7.06 5.58
CA ILE A 54 36.82 8.10 5.34
C ILE A 54 37.04 9.20 6.40
N PRO A 55 37.44 10.42 6.00
CA PRO A 55 37.67 11.51 6.95
C PRO A 55 36.42 11.78 7.81
N GLY A 56 36.62 11.83 9.13
CA GLY A 56 35.55 12.15 10.08
C GLY A 56 34.70 10.97 10.55
N TYR A 57 34.97 9.74 10.09
CA TYR A 57 34.22 8.55 10.48
C TYR A 57 35.08 7.53 11.22
N ASN A 58 34.45 6.84 12.16
CA ASN A 58 35.07 5.76 12.91
C ASN A 58 34.89 4.43 12.17
N ARG A 59 36.01 3.77 11.89
CA ARG A 59 36.07 2.46 11.24
C ARG A 59 35.21 1.41 11.96
N ASP A 60 35.25 1.37 13.29
CA ASP A 60 34.55 0.36 14.08
C ASP A 60 33.04 0.57 14.11
N GLU A 61 32.59 1.83 14.01
CA GLU A 61 31.17 2.17 13.90
C GLU A 61 30.59 1.69 12.56
N LEU A 62 31.30 1.92 11.45
CA LEU A 62 30.88 1.46 10.13
C LEU A 62 30.89 -0.08 10.03
N PHE A 63 31.92 -0.72 10.60
CA PHE A 63 32.02 -2.17 10.71
C PHE A 63 30.82 -2.76 11.48
N ALA A 64 30.48 -2.17 12.64
CA ALA A 64 29.36 -2.62 13.45
C ALA A 64 28.01 -2.37 12.75
N SER A 65 27.89 -1.26 12.02
CA SER A 65 26.69 -0.93 11.24
C SER A 65 26.43 -1.97 10.13
N GLU A 66 27.45 -2.36 9.35
CA GLU A 66 27.29 -3.39 8.32
C GLU A 66 26.81 -4.73 8.91
N LEU A 67 27.39 -5.17 10.03
CA LEU A 67 26.95 -6.38 10.73
C LEU A 67 25.50 -6.25 11.26
N ALA A 68 25.11 -5.07 11.75
CA ALA A 68 23.75 -4.83 12.20
C ALA A 68 22.74 -4.94 11.04
N PHE A 69 23.05 -4.35 9.89
CA PHE A 69 22.22 -4.47 8.68
C PHE A 69 22.15 -5.91 8.17
N GLU A 70 23.29 -6.61 8.11
CA GLU A 70 23.33 -8.03 7.73
C GLU A 70 22.41 -8.88 8.62
N ARG A 71 22.44 -8.63 9.94
CA ARG A 71 21.58 -9.34 10.90
C ARG A 71 20.11 -8.98 10.75
N ALA A 72 19.80 -7.71 10.54
CA ALA A 72 18.43 -7.25 10.39
C ALA A 72 17.78 -7.74 9.09
N LEU A 73 18.54 -7.91 8.01
CA LEU A 73 18.02 -8.15 6.66
C LEU A 73 18.20 -9.56 6.13
N THR A 74 19.15 -10.33 6.67
CA THR A 74 19.34 -11.72 6.25
C THR A 74 18.16 -12.58 6.68
N ARG A 75 17.61 -13.36 5.74
CA ARG A 75 16.52 -14.30 5.97
C ARG A 75 16.87 -15.65 5.36
N PRO A 76 16.69 -16.77 6.07
CA PRO A 76 17.01 -18.07 5.53
C PRO A 76 15.93 -18.51 4.52
N SER A 77 16.34 -19.32 3.54
CA SER A 77 15.39 -19.97 2.63
C SER A 77 14.52 -20.95 3.40
N ALA A 78 13.19 -20.88 3.22
CA ALA A 78 12.26 -21.81 3.86
C ALA A 78 12.54 -23.27 3.48
N ALA A 79 12.90 -23.53 2.22
CA ALA A 79 13.26 -24.88 1.75
C ALA A 79 14.56 -25.37 2.40
N ALA A 80 15.57 -24.51 2.53
CA ALA A 80 16.81 -24.84 3.22
C ALA A 80 16.58 -25.11 4.71
N CYS A 81 15.70 -24.34 5.37
CA CYS A 81 15.31 -24.59 6.76
C CYS A 81 14.62 -25.94 6.94
N ALA A 82 13.67 -26.28 6.05
CA ALA A 82 13.00 -27.56 6.09
C ALA A 82 13.96 -28.73 5.91
N LEU A 83 14.93 -28.60 4.99
CA LEU A 83 15.98 -29.59 4.77
C LEU A 83 16.91 -29.74 5.98
N PHE A 84 17.30 -28.61 6.58
CA PHE A 84 18.10 -28.59 7.81
C PHE A 84 17.40 -29.36 8.93
N GLN A 85 16.13 -29.05 9.18
CA GLN A 85 15.33 -29.68 10.23
C GLN A 85 15.12 -31.18 9.96
N TYR A 86 14.86 -31.56 8.71
CA TYR A 86 14.77 -32.97 8.31
C TYR A 86 16.06 -33.74 8.60
N ALA A 87 17.22 -33.18 8.25
CA ALA A 87 18.51 -33.83 8.50
C ALA A 87 18.78 -34.00 10.00
N VAL A 88 18.50 -32.97 10.81
CA VAL A 88 18.61 -33.06 12.28
C VAL A 88 17.66 -34.13 12.84
N ALA A 89 16.40 -34.16 12.41
CA ALA A 89 15.41 -35.15 12.84
C ALA A 89 15.80 -36.59 12.45
N ALA A 90 16.53 -36.76 11.34
CA ALA A 90 17.09 -38.04 10.91
C ALA A 90 18.38 -38.43 11.66
N GLY A 91 18.75 -37.72 12.72
CA GLY A 91 19.94 -37.99 13.53
C GLY A 91 21.26 -37.67 12.83
N LYS A 92 21.25 -36.81 11.79
CA LYS A 92 22.46 -36.37 11.11
C LYS A 92 23.12 -35.21 11.84
N ARG A 93 24.45 -35.19 11.79
CA ARG A 93 25.26 -34.02 12.17
C ARG A 93 25.17 -32.99 11.05
N VAL A 94 24.68 -31.79 11.35
CA VAL A 94 24.50 -30.73 10.35
C VAL A 94 25.41 -29.56 10.68
N VAL A 95 26.20 -29.14 9.71
CA VAL A 95 27.12 -27.98 9.80
C VAL A 95 26.82 -26.98 8.70
N VAL A 96 27.17 -25.71 8.93
CA VAL A 96 27.07 -24.66 7.91
C VAL A 96 28.47 -24.34 7.39
N ILE A 97 28.63 -24.27 6.07
CA ILE A 97 29.92 -24.01 5.41
C ILE A 97 29.75 -22.89 4.37
N SER A 98 30.48 -21.78 4.53
CA SER A 98 30.37 -20.62 3.64
C SER A 98 31.72 -20.05 3.24
N ASP A 99 31.87 -19.69 1.95
CA ASP A 99 32.98 -18.86 1.49
C ASP A 99 32.56 -17.39 1.67
N MET A 100 32.94 -16.77 2.78
CA MET A 100 32.43 -15.47 3.20
C MET A 100 33.46 -14.70 4.02
N TYR A 101 33.43 -13.37 3.95
CA TYR A 101 34.28 -12.49 4.76
C TYR A 101 33.69 -12.17 6.14
N LEU A 102 32.38 -12.38 6.33
CA LEU A 102 31.69 -12.21 7.60
C LEU A 102 32.22 -13.22 8.65
N PRO A 103 32.35 -12.82 9.93
CA PRO A 103 32.80 -13.73 11.00
C PRO A 103 31.89 -14.94 11.20
N GLY A 104 32.45 -16.10 11.54
CA GLY A 104 31.68 -17.33 11.75
C GLY A 104 30.80 -17.32 13.01
N ASP A 105 31.20 -16.59 14.05
CA ASP A 105 30.39 -16.37 15.25
C ASP A 105 29.14 -15.52 14.95
N PHE A 106 29.27 -14.54 14.05
CA PHE A 106 28.15 -13.78 13.53
C PHE A 106 27.18 -14.68 12.74
N ILE A 107 27.67 -15.51 11.82
CA ILE A 107 26.83 -16.46 11.08
C ILE A 107 26.14 -17.47 12.01
N ALA A 108 26.85 -17.96 13.04
CA ALA A 108 26.26 -18.84 14.06
C ALA A 108 25.13 -18.16 14.84
N ALA A 109 25.30 -16.88 15.18
CA ALA A 109 24.25 -16.08 15.81
C ALA A 109 23.04 -15.90 14.88
N LEU A 110 23.25 -15.65 13.58
CA LEU A 110 22.16 -15.58 12.60
C LEU A 110 21.38 -16.89 12.53
N CYS A 111 22.05 -18.03 12.45
CA CYS A 111 21.37 -19.32 12.47
C CYS A 111 20.47 -19.45 13.69
N LYS A 112 21.00 -19.10 14.88
CA LYS A 112 20.26 -19.17 16.14
C LYS A 112 19.03 -18.26 16.18
N ASP A 113 19.12 -17.04 15.64
CA ASP A 113 17.99 -16.10 15.56
C ASP A 113 16.80 -16.68 14.78
N PHE A 114 17.05 -17.60 13.84
CA PHE A 114 16.02 -18.31 13.07
C PHE A 114 15.75 -19.75 13.58
N GLY A 115 16.19 -20.09 14.78
CA GLY A 115 15.95 -21.41 15.38
C GLY A 115 16.76 -22.54 14.73
N LEU A 116 17.79 -22.23 13.95
CA LEU A 116 18.72 -23.20 13.36
C LEU A 116 19.93 -23.35 14.28
N GLN A 117 20.24 -24.59 14.68
CA GLN A 117 21.38 -24.90 15.57
C GLN A 117 22.32 -25.89 14.88
N PRO A 118 23.15 -25.43 13.94
CA PRO A 118 24.19 -26.30 13.38
C PRO A 118 25.16 -26.72 14.47
N GLU A 119 25.73 -27.91 14.36
CA GLU A 119 26.78 -28.39 15.27
C GLU A 119 27.99 -27.45 15.24
N ARG A 120 28.30 -26.92 14.05
CA ARG A 120 29.37 -25.95 13.84
C ARG A 120 29.15 -25.12 12.58
N VAL A 121 29.71 -23.92 12.57
CA VAL A 121 29.81 -23.05 11.40
C VAL A 121 31.28 -22.97 10.98
N PHE A 122 31.53 -23.16 9.69
CA PHE A 122 32.85 -23.04 9.07
C PHE A 122 32.79 -21.94 8.01
N VAL A 123 33.57 -20.89 8.20
CA VAL A 123 33.66 -19.78 7.26
C VAL A 123 35.08 -19.66 6.72
N SER A 124 35.21 -19.36 5.44
CA SER A 124 36.52 -19.30 4.78
C SER A 124 37.46 -18.25 5.37
N SER A 125 36.92 -17.11 5.84
CA SER A 125 37.70 -16.02 6.44
C SER A 125 38.34 -16.42 7.77
N ASP A 126 37.60 -17.13 8.63
CA ASP A 126 38.08 -17.63 9.92
C ASP A 126 39.13 -18.74 9.74
N SER A 127 38.93 -19.59 8.74
CA SER A 127 39.75 -20.76 8.48
C SER A 127 40.93 -20.49 7.52
N ASN A 128 40.94 -19.33 6.87
CA ASN A 128 41.81 -18.99 5.74
C ASN A 128 41.89 -20.13 4.70
N ALA A 129 40.75 -20.74 4.39
CA ALA A 129 40.61 -21.88 3.49
C ALA A 129 39.24 -21.83 2.77
N THR A 130 39.19 -22.09 1.48
CA THR A 130 37.98 -21.90 0.67
C THR A 130 37.41 -23.20 0.12
N LYS A 131 36.10 -23.21 -0.17
CA LYS A 131 35.43 -24.22 -0.99
C LYS A 131 35.76 -24.01 -2.47
N ARG A 132 35.70 -22.76 -2.94
CA ARG A 132 35.74 -22.37 -4.37
C ARG A 132 37.04 -22.74 -5.08
N ASP A 133 38.20 -22.57 -4.43
CA ASP A 133 39.48 -22.67 -5.12
C ASP A 133 39.93 -24.11 -5.22
N THR A 134 40.31 -24.68 -4.08
CA THR A 134 40.79 -26.06 -4.00
C THR A 134 39.92 -26.95 -3.14
N GLY A 135 38.86 -26.45 -2.48
CA GLY A 135 38.01 -27.25 -1.60
C GLY A 135 38.67 -27.62 -0.27
N GLU A 136 39.71 -26.89 0.15
CA GLU A 136 40.46 -27.15 1.39
C GLU A 136 39.58 -27.02 2.64
N LEU A 137 38.58 -26.13 2.61
CA LEU A 137 37.64 -25.98 3.73
C LEU A 137 36.89 -27.28 4.03
N TYR A 138 36.56 -28.09 3.01
CA TYR A 138 35.94 -29.40 3.22
C TYR A 138 36.83 -30.38 3.97
N LEU A 139 38.13 -30.36 3.70
CA LEU A 139 39.11 -31.22 4.38
C LEU A 139 39.26 -30.83 5.86
N GLN A 140 39.25 -29.53 6.13
CA GLN A 140 39.26 -29.02 7.51
C GLN A 140 37.98 -29.39 8.26
N VAL A 141 36.82 -29.36 7.61
CA VAL A 141 35.55 -29.82 8.18
C VAL A 141 35.63 -31.30 8.57
N ALA A 142 36.04 -32.16 7.63
CA ALA A 142 36.20 -33.60 7.87
C ALA A 142 37.13 -33.88 9.06
N THR A 143 38.30 -33.22 9.08
CA THR A 143 39.29 -33.34 10.16
C THR A 143 38.72 -32.87 11.50
N THR A 144 38.04 -31.72 11.53
CA THR A 144 37.49 -31.12 12.74
C THR A 144 36.34 -31.95 13.33
N LEU A 145 35.54 -32.56 12.46
CA LEU A 145 34.40 -33.39 12.87
C LEU A 145 34.79 -34.85 13.14
N GLY A 146 36.02 -35.25 12.78
CA GLY A 146 36.51 -36.62 12.93
C GLY A 146 35.79 -37.62 12.02
N VAL A 147 35.50 -37.24 10.79
CA VAL A 147 34.80 -38.08 9.79
C VAL A 147 35.59 -38.16 8.49
N GLU A 148 35.36 -39.22 7.71
CA GLU A 148 35.93 -39.33 6.36
C GLU A 148 35.16 -38.42 5.38
N THR A 149 35.83 -37.93 4.34
CA THR A 149 35.18 -37.04 3.36
C THR A 149 34.02 -37.73 2.63
N GLY A 150 34.12 -39.05 2.41
CA GLY A 150 33.07 -39.87 1.80
C GLY A 150 31.77 -39.94 2.61
N ASP A 151 31.82 -39.64 3.92
CA ASP A 151 30.65 -39.65 4.80
C ASP A 151 29.93 -38.29 4.83
N ILE A 152 30.43 -37.29 4.10
CA ILE A 152 29.87 -35.94 4.07
C ILE A 152 29.08 -35.75 2.78
N ALA A 153 27.81 -35.34 2.92
CA ALA A 153 27.02 -34.78 1.84
C ALA A 153 26.95 -33.26 1.99
N HIS A 154 27.45 -32.53 0.98
CA HIS A 154 27.38 -31.08 0.91
C HIS A 154 26.24 -30.65 -0.02
N ILE A 155 25.45 -29.67 0.41
CA ILE A 155 24.28 -29.18 -0.30
C ILE A 155 24.44 -27.67 -0.49
N GLY A 156 24.51 -27.22 -1.75
CA GLY A 156 24.71 -25.80 -2.07
C GLY A 156 24.28 -25.45 -3.48
N ASP A 157 24.14 -24.15 -3.75
CA ASP A 157 23.56 -23.62 -4.99
C ASP A 157 24.60 -23.34 -6.07
N ASN A 158 25.88 -23.17 -5.71
CA ASN A 158 26.94 -22.98 -6.67
C ASN A 158 27.47 -24.33 -7.17
N TYR A 159 27.17 -24.66 -8.42
CA TYR A 159 27.57 -25.92 -9.02
C TYR A 159 29.10 -26.16 -8.98
N ILE A 160 29.92 -25.13 -9.13
CA ILE A 160 31.37 -25.28 -9.15
C ILE A 160 31.88 -25.48 -7.71
N SER A 161 31.63 -24.54 -6.81
CA SER A 161 32.20 -24.57 -5.45
C SER A 161 31.53 -25.57 -4.52
N ASP A 162 30.23 -25.81 -4.66
CA ASP A 162 29.48 -26.70 -3.77
C ASP A 162 29.37 -28.13 -4.32
N VAL A 163 29.35 -28.33 -5.64
CA VAL A 163 29.18 -29.68 -6.20
C VAL A 163 30.49 -30.23 -6.73
N GLN A 164 31.08 -29.60 -7.75
CA GLN A 164 32.30 -30.13 -8.38
C GLN A 164 33.49 -30.14 -7.42
N ARG A 165 33.69 -29.05 -6.65
CA ARG A 165 34.79 -28.98 -5.68
C ARG A 165 34.60 -29.96 -4.53
N ALA A 166 33.38 -30.12 -4.00
CA ALA A 166 33.09 -31.12 -2.98
C ALA A 166 33.40 -32.55 -3.49
N GLN A 167 32.92 -32.90 -4.68
CA GLN A 167 33.19 -34.20 -5.32
C GLN A 167 34.69 -34.45 -5.54
N SER A 168 35.44 -33.42 -5.97
CA SER A 168 36.90 -33.51 -6.15
C SER A 168 37.67 -33.81 -4.85
N ARG A 169 37.05 -33.60 -3.69
CA ARG A 169 37.59 -33.90 -2.35
C ARG A 169 36.97 -35.15 -1.72
N GLY A 170 36.18 -35.90 -2.49
CA GLY A 170 35.58 -37.17 -2.06
C GLY A 170 34.25 -37.03 -1.32
N LEU A 171 33.66 -35.84 -1.27
CA LEU A 171 32.33 -35.62 -0.68
C LEU A 171 31.22 -35.94 -1.69
N THR A 172 30.03 -36.23 -1.18
CA THR A 172 28.81 -36.21 -2.01
C THR A 172 28.37 -34.76 -2.23
N GLY A 173 28.51 -34.23 -3.44
CA GLY A 173 27.99 -32.90 -3.79
C GLY A 173 26.57 -32.95 -4.32
N VAL A 174 25.64 -32.22 -3.70
CA VAL A 174 24.23 -32.12 -4.10
C VAL A 174 23.93 -30.68 -4.54
N HIS A 175 23.52 -30.52 -5.81
CA HIS A 175 23.17 -29.22 -6.34
C HIS A 175 21.78 -28.80 -5.85
N TYR A 176 21.71 -27.72 -5.09
CA TYR A 176 20.47 -27.07 -4.70
C TYR A 176 20.10 -25.99 -5.71
N CYS A 177 19.10 -26.25 -6.55
CA CYS A 177 18.54 -25.25 -7.46
C CYS A 177 17.28 -24.64 -6.83
N PRO A 178 17.35 -23.45 -6.20
CA PRO A 178 16.15 -22.79 -5.73
C PRO A 178 15.22 -22.48 -6.91
N VAL A 179 13.96 -22.90 -6.82
CA VAL A 179 12.90 -22.49 -7.75
C VAL A 179 12.41 -21.11 -7.34
N ASP A 180 13.27 -20.09 -7.48
CA ASP A 180 12.84 -18.71 -7.29
C ASP A 180 12.56 -18.09 -8.65
N ILE A 181 11.30 -17.74 -8.88
CA ILE A 181 10.92 -16.88 -9.99
C ILE A 181 11.57 -15.54 -9.70
N LYS A 182 12.52 -15.12 -10.57
CA LYS A 182 13.17 -13.81 -10.46
C LYS A 182 12.10 -12.75 -10.27
N HIS A 183 12.10 -12.12 -9.12
CA HIS A 183 11.19 -11.02 -8.83
C HIS A 183 11.73 -9.78 -9.52
N ARG A 184 10.89 -9.10 -10.29
CA ARG A 184 11.22 -7.77 -10.79
C ARG A 184 10.98 -6.78 -9.66
N HIS A 185 12.05 -6.21 -9.11
CA HIS A 185 11.94 -5.14 -8.11
C HIS A 185 11.40 -3.87 -8.76
N LEU A 186 10.40 -3.26 -8.13
CA LEU A 186 9.73 -2.04 -8.58
C LEU A 186 10.22 -0.80 -7.82
N ALA A 187 10.87 -1.02 -6.67
CA ALA A 187 11.57 -0.02 -5.92
C ALA A 187 12.74 0.60 -6.71
N LYS A 188 13.01 1.88 -6.41
CA LYS A 188 14.10 2.64 -7.05
C LYS A 188 15.20 3.06 -6.08
N THR A 189 14.97 2.90 -4.78
CA THR A 189 15.92 3.30 -3.73
C THR A 189 16.27 2.11 -2.84
N PRO A 190 17.42 2.14 -2.15
CA PRO A 190 17.84 1.05 -1.27
C PRO A 190 16.79 0.73 -0.19
N VAL A 191 16.26 1.77 0.48
CA VAL A 191 15.27 1.64 1.54
C VAL A 191 13.96 1.07 0.98
N THR A 192 13.44 1.62 -0.12
CA THR A 192 12.21 1.10 -0.74
C THR A 192 12.36 -0.33 -1.26
N SER A 193 13.55 -0.74 -1.70
CA SER A 193 13.82 -2.11 -2.16
C SER A 193 13.79 -3.12 -1.01
N VAL A 194 14.33 -2.72 0.15
CA VAL A 194 14.25 -3.53 1.36
C VAL A 194 12.81 -3.62 1.86
N LEU A 195 12.06 -2.51 1.86
CA LEU A 195 10.65 -2.50 2.23
C LEU A 195 9.81 -3.40 1.32
N GLU A 196 9.98 -3.28 0.01
CA GLU A 196 9.26 -4.11 -0.96
C GLU A 196 9.52 -5.61 -0.71
N GLU A 197 10.79 -5.99 -0.52
CA GLU A 197 11.13 -7.40 -0.28
C GLU A 197 10.65 -7.88 1.10
N LEU A 198 10.71 -7.05 2.14
CA LEU A 198 10.15 -7.38 3.45
C LEU A 198 8.66 -7.71 3.33
N LEU A 199 7.87 -6.80 2.77
CA LEU A 199 6.42 -6.97 2.67
C LEU A 199 6.07 -8.16 1.77
N ARG A 200 6.85 -8.39 0.70
CA ARG A 200 6.71 -9.59 -0.13
C ARG A 200 6.97 -10.88 0.65
N LEU A 201 8.01 -10.90 1.48
CA LEU A 201 8.34 -12.05 2.33
C LEU A 201 7.26 -12.28 3.39
N GLU A 202 6.71 -11.24 4.00
CA GLU A 202 5.60 -11.35 4.94
C GLU A 202 4.39 -12.01 4.27
N VAL A 203 4.00 -11.59 3.06
CA VAL A 203 2.94 -12.26 2.29
C VAL A 203 3.30 -13.72 1.95
N LYS A 204 4.55 -13.99 1.58
CA LYS A 204 5.02 -15.35 1.25
C LYS A 204 5.09 -16.27 2.46
N GLN A 205 5.45 -15.79 3.65
CA GLN A 205 5.65 -16.62 4.85
C GLN A 205 4.31 -17.08 5.41
N HIS A 206 3.29 -16.24 5.27
CA HIS A 206 1.95 -16.56 5.72
C HIS A 206 1.14 -17.32 4.65
N ARG A 207 1.74 -18.27 3.90
CA ARG A 207 1.02 -19.06 2.87
C ARG A 207 -0.25 -19.68 3.47
N GLY A 208 -1.41 -19.21 3.03
CA GLY A 208 -2.72 -19.59 3.59
C GLY A 208 -3.51 -18.41 4.20
N THR A 209 -2.89 -17.23 4.34
CA THR A 209 -3.63 -16.01 4.64
C THR A 209 -4.56 -15.64 3.51
N ASP A 210 -5.60 -14.93 3.91
CA ASP A 210 -6.49 -14.24 3.02
C ASP A 210 -5.73 -13.42 1.94
N PRO A 211 -5.98 -13.68 0.64
CA PRO A 211 -5.39 -12.91 -0.46
C PRO A 211 -5.62 -11.39 -0.38
N LEU A 212 -6.75 -10.96 0.22
CA LEU A 212 -7.08 -9.53 0.39
C LEU A 212 -6.22 -8.88 1.47
N GLU A 213 -6.03 -9.53 2.63
CA GLU A 213 -5.04 -9.12 3.63
C GLU A 213 -3.62 -9.10 3.04
N GLY A 214 -3.27 -10.08 2.19
CA GLY A 214 -1.99 -10.10 1.49
C GLY A 214 -1.81 -8.90 0.55
N ALA A 215 -2.87 -8.50 -0.17
CA ALA A 215 -2.88 -7.31 -1.00
C ALA A 215 -2.66 -6.02 -0.19
N GLY A 216 -3.36 -5.89 0.95
CA GLY A 216 -3.16 -4.79 1.89
C GLY A 216 -1.74 -4.74 2.44
N THR A 217 -1.20 -5.89 2.87
CA THR A 217 0.17 -6.00 3.42
C THR A 217 1.22 -5.57 2.41
N TYR A 218 1.13 -6.04 1.17
CA TYR A 218 2.15 -5.75 0.15
C TYR A 218 2.04 -4.34 -0.45
N CYS A 219 0.82 -3.88 -0.73
CA CYS A 219 0.62 -2.64 -1.47
C CYS A 219 0.02 -1.53 -0.59
N GLY A 220 -1.09 -1.79 0.09
CA GLY A 220 -1.78 -0.79 0.92
C GLY A 220 -0.91 -0.23 2.05
N ALA A 221 -0.06 -1.06 2.67
CA ALA A 221 0.92 -0.63 3.68
C ALA A 221 1.88 0.46 3.15
N VAL A 222 2.35 0.33 1.91
CA VAL A 222 3.27 1.31 1.29
C VAL A 222 2.57 2.64 1.06
N GLY A 223 1.35 2.62 0.54
CA GLY A 223 0.54 3.83 0.35
C GLY A 223 0.25 4.54 1.68
N LEU A 224 -0.07 3.77 2.72
CA LEU A 224 -0.37 4.31 4.05
C LEU A 224 0.87 4.93 4.73
N LEU A 225 2.05 4.32 4.58
CA LEU A 225 3.32 4.92 5.00
C LEU A 225 3.54 6.25 4.30
N ALA A 226 3.48 6.26 2.96
CA ALA A 226 3.71 7.46 2.14
C ALA A 226 2.79 8.61 2.57
N PHE A 227 1.49 8.34 2.65
CA PHE A 227 0.52 9.41 2.89
C PHE A 227 0.55 9.91 4.33
N SER A 228 0.68 9.02 5.31
CA SER A 228 0.77 9.43 6.71
C SER A 228 2.04 10.22 7.00
N GLN A 229 3.18 9.90 6.37
CA GLN A 229 4.43 10.64 6.52
C GLN A 229 4.33 12.03 5.87
N TRP A 230 3.78 12.11 4.65
CA TRP A 230 3.55 13.39 3.99
C TRP A 230 2.61 14.29 4.79
N LEU A 231 1.49 13.75 5.30
CA LEU A 231 0.54 14.50 6.11
C LEU A 231 1.19 15.07 7.37
N ARG A 232 2.04 14.31 8.07
CA ARG A 232 2.79 14.82 9.23
C ARG A 232 3.68 16.01 8.85
N SER A 233 4.40 15.90 7.73
CA SER A 233 5.27 16.99 7.26
C SER A 233 4.46 18.23 6.89
N VAL A 234 3.46 18.09 6.01
CA VAL A 234 2.71 19.23 5.47
C VAL A 234 1.84 19.90 6.54
N CYS A 235 1.31 19.14 7.51
CA CYS A 235 0.53 19.72 8.61
C CYS A 235 1.41 20.49 9.62
N THR A 236 2.69 20.16 9.74
CA THR A 236 3.63 20.93 10.56
C THR A 236 3.88 22.32 9.97
N GLU A 237 3.96 22.40 8.64
CA GLU A 237 4.13 23.67 7.93
C GLU A 237 2.83 24.47 7.91
N ASP A 238 1.73 23.81 7.56
CA ASP A 238 0.46 24.49 7.40
C ASP A 238 -0.14 24.87 8.73
N THR A 239 -0.15 23.98 9.74
CA THR A 239 -0.75 24.13 11.09
C THR A 239 -2.29 24.25 11.13
N PRO A 240 -3.08 23.37 10.46
CA PRO A 240 -4.55 23.43 10.54
C PRO A 240 -5.05 23.30 11.99
N ASP A 241 -6.14 24.01 12.32
CA ASP A 241 -6.78 23.92 13.64
C ASP A 241 -7.43 22.55 13.87
N LEU A 242 -7.89 21.91 12.79
CA LEU A 242 -8.43 20.57 12.79
C LEU A 242 -8.17 19.87 11.45
N LEU A 243 -7.52 18.71 11.50
CA LEU A 243 -7.36 17.80 10.37
C LEU A 243 -8.57 16.86 10.27
N CYS A 244 -9.45 17.14 9.31
CA CYS A 244 -10.63 16.36 9.00
C CYS A 244 -10.29 15.19 8.08
N LEU A 245 -10.23 13.98 8.66
CA LEU A 245 -10.03 12.72 7.95
C LEU A 245 -11.37 12.24 7.39
N VAL A 246 -11.66 12.57 6.14
CA VAL A 246 -12.98 12.33 5.53
C VAL A 246 -13.27 10.83 5.42
N SER A 247 -14.50 10.40 5.69
CA SER A 247 -14.90 8.99 5.59
C SER A 247 -14.66 8.41 4.20
N ARG A 248 -14.48 7.10 4.12
CA ARG A 248 -13.78 6.38 3.04
C ARG A 248 -12.27 6.57 3.19
N ASP A 249 -11.73 7.67 2.66
CA ASP A 249 -10.30 7.91 2.42
C ASP A 249 -9.43 8.08 3.69
N GLY A 250 -10.01 8.65 4.74
CA GLY A 250 -9.34 8.96 6.00
C GLY A 250 -9.42 7.86 7.06
N HIS A 251 -10.08 6.74 6.79
CA HIS A 251 -10.35 5.72 7.82
C HIS A 251 -9.09 5.05 8.35
N LEU A 252 -8.21 4.59 7.46
CA LEU A 252 -6.93 3.99 7.86
C LEU A 252 -6.02 5.02 8.52
N LEU A 253 -5.99 6.26 8.01
CA LEU A 253 -5.23 7.34 8.62
C LEU A 253 -5.69 7.66 10.04
N ASN A 254 -7.00 7.58 10.32
CA ASN A 254 -7.53 7.79 11.67
C ASN A 254 -7.00 6.73 12.65
N GLN A 255 -6.85 5.48 12.20
CA GLN A 255 -6.24 4.42 13.02
C GLN A 255 -4.74 4.64 13.19
N VAL A 256 -4.04 5.02 12.11
CA VAL A 256 -2.60 5.33 12.15
C VAL A 256 -2.30 6.50 13.08
N PHE A 257 -3.06 7.59 13.03
CA PHE A 257 -2.84 8.76 13.90
C PHE A 257 -3.34 8.55 15.33
N ALA A 258 -4.20 7.55 15.58
CA ALA A 258 -4.50 7.13 16.94
C ALA A 258 -3.30 6.41 17.60
N ASP A 259 -2.57 5.60 16.83
CA ASP A 259 -1.39 4.86 17.29
C ASP A 259 -0.11 5.74 17.28
N GLU A 260 0.09 6.53 16.22
CA GLU A 260 1.24 7.41 15.98
C GLU A 260 0.74 8.83 15.63
N PRO A 261 0.43 9.67 16.63
CA PRO A 261 -0.21 10.97 16.44
C PRO A 261 0.51 11.92 15.48
N VAL A 262 -0.28 12.72 14.78
CA VAL A 262 0.16 13.93 14.07
C VAL A 262 0.11 15.12 15.03
N ASP A 263 0.96 16.13 14.81
CA ASP A 263 1.12 17.29 15.71
C ASP A 263 -0.05 18.28 15.71
N VAL A 264 -1.16 17.97 15.02
CA VAL A 264 -2.37 18.78 14.95
C VAL A 264 -3.59 17.97 15.42
N PRO A 265 -4.62 18.61 15.99
CA PRO A 265 -5.88 17.93 16.29
C PRO A 265 -6.45 17.30 15.02
N PHE A 266 -6.97 16.07 15.12
CA PHE A 266 -7.61 15.38 13.99
C PHE A 266 -8.93 14.77 14.41
N ALA A 267 -9.82 14.60 13.44
CA ALA A 267 -11.10 13.93 13.64
C ALA A 267 -11.52 13.15 12.39
N TYR A 268 -12.11 11.98 12.59
CA TYR A 268 -12.78 11.24 11.53
C TYR A 268 -14.10 11.92 11.17
N MET A 269 -14.20 12.41 9.94
CA MET A 269 -15.34 13.19 9.45
C MET A 269 -16.16 12.40 8.44
N HIS A 270 -17.37 11.98 8.80
CA HIS A 270 -18.29 11.41 7.84
C HIS A 270 -18.70 12.44 6.80
N GLY A 271 -18.50 12.09 5.53
CA GLY A 271 -18.68 13.00 4.42
C GLY A 271 -18.58 12.33 3.07
N SER A 272 -19.23 12.89 2.07
CA SER A 272 -19.05 12.50 0.68
C SER A 272 -19.49 13.63 -0.25
N ARG A 273 -19.05 13.56 -1.51
CA ARG A 273 -19.52 14.45 -2.57
C ARG A 273 -21.05 14.46 -2.68
N VAL A 274 -21.71 13.32 -2.43
CA VAL A 274 -23.18 13.18 -2.48
C VAL A 274 -23.83 13.98 -1.37
N ALA A 275 -23.46 13.71 -0.12
CA ALA A 275 -24.07 14.35 1.05
C ALA A 275 -23.86 15.87 1.01
N TYR A 276 -22.67 16.32 0.62
CA TYR A 276 -22.38 17.76 0.51
C TYR A 276 -23.12 18.42 -0.64
N THR A 277 -23.24 17.76 -1.80
CA THR A 277 -24.02 18.31 -2.92
C THR A 277 -25.51 18.36 -2.58
N LEU A 278 -26.07 17.32 -1.95
CA LEU A 278 -27.46 17.34 -1.47
C LEU A 278 -27.70 18.49 -0.49
N ALA A 279 -26.77 18.75 0.44
CA ALA A 279 -26.88 19.89 1.35
C ALA A 279 -26.94 21.26 0.66
N GLN A 280 -26.46 21.38 -0.59
CA GLN A 280 -26.52 22.64 -1.36
C GLN A 280 -27.88 22.84 -2.07
N ILE A 281 -28.63 21.77 -2.34
CA ILE A 281 -29.87 21.84 -3.12
C ILE A 281 -30.95 22.60 -2.34
N ASN A 282 -31.64 23.49 -3.05
CA ASN A 282 -32.77 24.28 -2.59
C ASN A 282 -33.71 24.61 -3.76
N GLU A 283 -34.82 25.30 -3.47
CA GLU A 283 -35.85 25.63 -4.46
C GLU A 283 -35.32 26.41 -5.68
N HIS A 284 -34.30 27.25 -5.49
CA HIS A 284 -33.80 28.17 -6.50
C HIS A 284 -32.72 27.55 -7.40
N ASN A 285 -31.96 26.56 -6.90
CA ASN A 285 -30.85 25.94 -7.65
C ASN A 285 -31.12 24.49 -8.06
N PHE A 286 -32.26 23.90 -7.71
CA PHE A 286 -32.61 22.51 -8.03
C PHE A 286 -32.33 22.11 -9.49
N GLU A 287 -32.74 22.92 -10.46
CA GLU A 287 -32.54 22.64 -11.89
C GLU A 287 -31.06 22.54 -12.26
N ALA A 288 -30.18 23.35 -11.65
CA ALA A 288 -28.75 23.31 -11.88
C ALA A 288 -28.08 22.02 -11.33
N HIS A 289 -28.75 21.32 -10.41
CA HIS A 289 -28.27 20.07 -9.82
C HIS A 289 -28.83 18.81 -10.48
N LEU A 290 -29.75 18.92 -11.45
CA LEU A 290 -30.27 17.75 -12.17
C LEU A 290 -29.17 16.94 -12.85
N GLU A 291 -28.19 17.60 -13.47
CA GLU A 291 -27.08 16.91 -14.13
C GLU A 291 -26.20 16.15 -13.15
N PHE A 292 -26.04 16.65 -11.93
CA PHE A 292 -25.38 15.89 -10.86
C PHE A 292 -26.19 14.63 -10.53
N LEU A 293 -27.51 14.76 -10.35
CA LEU A 293 -28.41 13.65 -10.02
C LEU A 293 -28.57 12.61 -11.15
N ILE A 294 -28.13 12.91 -12.38
CA ILE A 294 -28.14 12.01 -13.54
C ILE A 294 -26.74 11.51 -13.89
N SER A 295 -25.69 12.13 -13.36
CA SER A 295 -24.32 11.72 -13.66
C SER A 295 -24.05 10.30 -13.16
N GLY A 296 -23.48 9.46 -14.04
CA GLY A 296 -23.03 8.11 -13.70
C GLY A 296 -24.14 7.10 -13.42
N SER A 297 -25.39 7.42 -13.73
CA SER A 297 -26.55 6.52 -13.52
C SER A 297 -27.02 5.82 -14.80
N ASP A 298 -26.18 5.75 -15.83
CA ASP A 298 -26.46 4.85 -16.94
C ASP A 298 -26.58 3.42 -16.43
N TYR A 299 -27.55 2.69 -16.98
CA TYR A 299 -27.98 1.35 -16.57
C TYR A 299 -28.71 1.26 -15.23
N PHE A 300 -29.03 2.37 -14.57
CA PHE A 300 -29.82 2.33 -13.35
C PHE A 300 -31.26 1.88 -13.63
N SER A 301 -31.88 1.22 -12.65
CA SER A 301 -33.34 1.19 -12.56
C SER A 301 -33.87 2.53 -12.04
N VAL A 302 -35.17 2.76 -12.14
CA VAL A 302 -35.79 3.95 -11.52
C VAL A 302 -35.54 3.98 -10.00
N ASP A 303 -35.58 2.82 -9.35
CA ASP A 303 -35.41 2.71 -7.90
C ASP A 303 -33.97 3.02 -7.46
N ASP A 304 -32.96 2.69 -8.28
CA ASP A 304 -31.56 3.01 -8.01
C ASP A 304 -31.34 4.52 -7.85
N TYR A 305 -32.05 5.36 -8.64
CA TYR A 305 -31.92 6.82 -8.53
C TYR A 305 -32.32 7.36 -7.17
N PHE A 306 -33.44 6.87 -6.62
CA PHE A 306 -33.97 7.33 -5.33
C PHE A 306 -33.20 6.74 -4.17
N ALA A 307 -32.86 5.45 -4.25
CA ALA A 307 -32.03 4.78 -3.24
C ALA A 307 -30.64 5.45 -3.10
N ARG A 308 -30.02 5.86 -4.22
CA ARG A 308 -28.71 6.52 -4.24
C ARG A 308 -28.64 7.83 -3.46
N ILE A 309 -29.76 8.52 -3.32
CA ILE A 309 -29.86 9.78 -2.56
C ILE A 309 -30.70 9.62 -1.30
N GLY A 310 -30.95 8.38 -0.85
CA GLY A 310 -31.63 8.10 0.42
C GLY A 310 -33.11 8.49 0.44
N LEU A 311 -33.77 8.53 -0.72
CA LEU A 311 -35.19 8.87 -0.83
C LEU A 311 -36.09 7.63 -0.90
N PRO A 312 -37.34 7.74 -0.42
CA PRO A 312 -38.37 6.75 -0.69
C PRO A 312 -38.58 6.53 -2.19
N LEU A 313 -38.94 5.30 -2.57
CA LEU A 313 -39.23 4.96 -3.96
C LEU A 313 -40.45 5.74 -4.49
N PRO A 314 -40.43 6.16 -5.77
CA PRO A 314 -41.55 6.88 -6.38
C PRO A 314 -42.78 5.96 -6.52
N SER A 315 -43.99 6.53 -6.62
CA SER A 315 -45.19 5.72 -6.95
C SER A 315 -45.20 5.34 -8.43
N ASP A 316 -45.85 4.22 -8.76
CA ASP A 316 -45.96 3.78 -10.16
C ASP A 316 -46.67 4.81 -11.03
N GLU A 317 -47.61 5.59 -10.48
CA GLU A 317 -48.26 6.67 -11.23
C GLU A 317 -47.28 7.78 -11.61
N ALA A 318 -46.36 8.14 -10.71
CA ALA A 318 -45.35 9.17 -10.98
C ALA A 318 -44.31 8.68 -11.99
N VAL A 319 -43.92 7.40 -11.92
CA VAL A 319 -43.03 6.76 -12.90
C VAL A 319 -43.68 6.73 -14.28
N PHE A 320 -44.95 6.31 -14.36
CA PHE A 320 -45.71 6.29 -15.60
C PHE A 320 -45.94 7.69 -16.18
N ALA A 321 -46.25 8.68 -15.34
CA ALA A 321 -46.39 10.07 -15.76
C ALA A 321 -45.10 10.64 -16.37
N ALA A 322 -43.94 10.15 -15.92
CA ALA A 322 -42.64 10.48 -16.51
C ALA A 322 -42.36 9.74 -17.85
N GLY A 323 -43.23 8.83 -18.28
CA GLY A 323 -43.05 8.01 -19.48
C GLY A 323 -42.08 6.85 -19.28
N LEU A 324 -41.92 6.37 -18.04
CA LEU A 324 -41.04 5.26 -17.67
C LEU A 324 -41.85 4.07 -17.13
N THR A 325 -41.23 2.91 -17.05
CA THR A 325 -41.70 1.75 -16.26
C THR A 325 -40.70 1.44 -15.15
N ARG A 326 -41.12 0.74 -14.10
CA ARG A 326 -40.24 0.48 -12.93
C ARG A 326 -39.06 -0.44 -13.27
N ASP A 327 -39.28 -1.39 -14.17
CA ASP A 327 -38.32 -2.40 -14.62
C ASP A 327 -37.37 -1.92 -15.73
N ILE A 328 -37.55 -0.69 -16.22
CA ILE A 328 -36.72 -0.16 -17.30
C ILE A 328 -35.28 0.07 -16.82
N VAL A 329 -34.32 -0.34 -17.65
CA VAL A 329 -32.91 0.01 -17.50
C VAL A 329 -32.66 1.34 -18.20
N ILE A 330 -32.31 2.37 -17.44
CA ILE A 330 -32.13 3.72 -17.93
C ILE A 330 -30.89 3.81 -18.82
N THR A 331 -31.07 4.42 -20.00
CA THR A 331 -30.01 4.73 -20.96
C THR A 331 -29.92 6.24 -21.19
N ALA A 332 -28.90 6.70 -21.91
CA ALA A 332 -28.71 8.11 -22.24
C ALA A 332 -29.93 8.73 -22.94
N GLU A 333 -30.62 7.97 -23.78
CA GLU A 333 -31.83 8.41 -24.50
C GLU A 333 -33.02 8.66 -23.55
N LEU A 334 -33.03 8.03 -22.37
CA LEU A 334 -34.08 8.17 -21.37
C LEU A 334 -33.80 9.27 -20.34
N HIS A 335 -32.67 9.97 -20.42
CA HIS A 335 -32.28 10.98 -19.42
C HIS A 335 -33.30 12.13 -19.30
N GLU A 336 -33.97 12.55 -20.38
CA GLU A 336 -35.03 13.57 -20.29
C GLU A 336 -36.28 13.09 -19.52
N HIS A 337 -36.63 11.81 -19.67
CA HIS A 337 -37.71 11.21 -18.90
C HIS A 337 -37.34 11.14 -17.41
N VAL A 338 -36.08 10.83 -17.10
CA VAL A 338 -35.56 10.90 -15.73
C VAL A 338 -35.57 12.34 -15.19
N ARG A 339 -35.16 13.34 -15.98
CA ARG A 339 -35.27 14.77 -15.60
C ARG A 339 -36.72 15.11 -15.26
N HIS A 340 -37.67 14.65 -16.07
CA HIS A 340 -39.08 14.85 -15.79
C HIS A 340 -39.52 14.18 -14.49
N LEU A 341 -39.13 12.92 -14.24
CA LEU A 341 -39.42 12.21 -12.99
C LEU A 341 -38.86 12.94 -11.76
N LEU A 342 -37.60 13.39 -11.82
CA LEU A 342 -36.97 14.14 -10.73
C LEU A 342 -37.69 15.48 -10.48
N ARG A 343 -38.17 16.17 -11.53
CA ARG A 343 -38.99 17.38 -11.40
C ARG A 343 -40.34 17.11 -10.73
N LEU A 344 -41.00 15.99 -11.05
CA LEU A 344 -42.23 15.58 -10.34
C LEU A 344 -41.98 15.39 -8.83
N HIS A 345 -40.77 14.97 -8.47
CA HIS A 345 -40.33 14.77 -7.08
C HIS A 345 -39.57 15.96 -6.48
N LYS A 346 -39.53 17.12 -7.15
CA LYS A 346 -38.75 18.30 -6.71
C LYS A 346 -38.97 18.63 -5.24
N LYS A 347 -40.22 18.73 -4.80
CA LYS A 347 -40.56 19.09 -3.41
C LYS A 347 -39.96 18.11 -2.39
N LEU A 348 -40.01 16.81 -2.69
CA LEU A 348 -39.46 15.76 -1.84
C LEU A 348 -37.92 15.85 -1.78
N ILE A 349 -37.28 15.99 -2.94
CA ILE A 349 -35.81 16.11 -3.03
C ILE A 349 -35.32 17.37 -2.31
N VAL A 350 -35.96 18.52 -2.54
CA VAL A 350 -35.60 19.78 -1.87
C VAL A 350 -35.82 19.70 -0.36
N ARG A 351 -36.89 19.02 0.10
CA ARG A 351 -37.10 18.78 1.52
C ARG A 351 -36.00 17.92 2.13
N HIS A 352 -35.64 16.81 1.48
CA HIS A 352 -34.56 15.94 1.93
C HIS A 352 -33.20 16.65 1.95
N ALA A 353 -32.92 17.48 0.95
CA ALA A 353 -31.75 18.34 0.89
C ALA A 353 -31.71 19.36 2.05
N TYR A 354 -32.86 19.93 2.41
CA TYR A 354 -32.98 20.81 3.59
C TYR A 354 -32.65 20.06 4.89
N ASP A 355 -33.24 18.89 5.09
CA ASP A 355 -33.02 18.08 6.29
C ASP A 355 -31.53 17.64 6.38
N THR A 356 -30.94 17.23 5.25
CA THR A 356 -29.52 16.90 5.13
C THR A 356 -28.63 18.10 5.46
N ARG A 357 -28.95 19.30 4.99
CA ARG A 357 -28.20 20.52 5.27
C ARG A 357 -28.24 20.88 6.76
N ALA A 358 -29.41 20.75 7.40
CA ALA A 358 -29.57 21.00 8.84
C ALA A 358 -28.82 19.95 9.68
N GLY A 359 -28.86 18.68 9.27
CA GLY A 359 -28.09 17.60 9.86
C GLY A 359 -26.58 17.82 9.75
N LEU A 360 -26.09 18.21 8.56
CA LEU A 360 -24.68 18.53 8.32
C LEU A 360 -24.20 19.67 9.22
N TYR A 361 -24.95 20.77 9.31
CA TYR A 361 -24.61 21.88 10.19
C TYR A 361 -24.43 21.43 11.65
N ARG A 362 -25.39 20.66 12.17
CA ARG A 362 -25.33 20.13 13.54
C ARG A 362 -24.17 19.15 13.72
N TYR A 363 -23.91 18.29 12.75
CA TYR A 363 -22.81 17.33 12.79
C TYR A 363 -21.45 18.05 12.90
N LEU A 364 -21.22 19.06 12.06
CA LEU A 364 -19.98 19.85 12.09
C LEU A 364 -19.86 20.66 13.40
N LEU A 365 -20.96 21.17 13.95
CA LEU A 365 -20.97 21.80 15.26
C LEU A 365 -20.58 20.82 16.39
N GLU A 366 -21.13 19.60 16.37
CA GLU A 366 -20.84 18.53 17.33
C GLU A 366 -19.37 18.08 17.24
N MET A 367 -18.78 18.10 16.04
CA MET A 367 -17.34 17.89 15.82
C MET A 367 -16.44 19.03 16.34
N GLY A 368 -17.01 20.17 16.72
CA GLY A 368 -16.26 21.32 17.23
C GLY A 368 -15.84 22.34 16.17
N ILE A 369 -16.34 22.26 14.94
CA ILE A 369 -16.05 23.25 13.89
C ILE A 369 -16.74 24.58 14.23
N ARG A 370 -16.01 25.70 14.10
CA ARG A 370 -16.44 27.06 14.44
C ARG A 370 -15.90 28.05 13.40
N ASP A 371 -16.48 29.25 13.40
CA ASP A 371 -16.00 30.36 12.58
C ASP A 371 -14.54 30.74 12.93
N GLY A 372 -13.78 31.15 11.93
CA GLY A 372 -12.37 31.51 12.01
C GLY A 372 -11.40 30.32 12.00
N MET A 373 -11.90 29.08 11.98
CA MET A 373 -11.02 27.90 11.92
C MET A 373 -10.46 27.67 10.52
N ARG A 374 -9.25 27.15 10.48
CA ARG A 374 -8.62 26.57 9.30
C ARG A 374 -8.63 25.06 9.36
N LEU A 375 -9.36 24.44 8.43
CA LEU A 375 -9.58 23.01 8.37
C LEU A 375 -8.65 22.36 7.35
N GLY A 376 -7.96 21.28 7.76
CA GLY A 376 -7.27 20.38 6.85
C GLY A 376 -8.22 19.32 6.33
N PHE A 377 -8.57 19.33 5.06
CA PHE A 377 -9.50 18.39 4.44
C PHE A 377 -8.73 17.27 3.73
N VAL A 378 -8.70 16.08 4.32
CA VAL A 378 -7.95 14.93 3.75
C VAL A 378 -8.84 14.09 2.85
N ASP A 379 -8.40 13.90 1.61
CA ASP A 379 -9.03 13.11 0.55
C ASP A 379 -7.92 12.38 -0.22
N ILE A 380 -8.18 11.26 -0.89
CA ILE A 380 -7.17 10.64 -1.77
C ILE A 380 -7.12 11.34 -3.13
N GLY A 381 -8.26 11.92 -3.55
CA GLY A 381 -8.67 11.98 -4.94
C GLY A 381 -8.15 13.10 -5.84
N TRP A 382 -8.52 12.93 -7.10
CA TRP A 382 -7.82 13.41 -8.30
C TRP A 382 -8.08 14.85 -8.72
N SER A 383 -9.17 15.43 -8.24
CA SER A 383 -9.70 16.67 -8.84
C SER A 383 -10.36 17.64 -7.86
N GLY A 384 -10.36 17.34 -6.56
CA GLY A 384 -10.95 18.18 -5.51
C GLY A 384 -12.46 18.34 -5.55
N THR A 385 -13.19 17.39 -6.14
CA THR A 385 -14.66 17.45 -6.26
C THR A 385 -15.37 17.38 -4.90
N THR A 386 -14.86 16.58 -3.97
CA THR A 386 -15.43 16.46 -2.62
C THR A 386 -15.19 17.72 -1.80
N GLN A 387 -13.96 18.24 -1.78
CA GLN A 387 -13.62 19.51 -1.12
C GLN A 387 -14.49 20.66 -1.66
N ASP A 388 -14.63 20.76 -2.98
CA ASP A 388 -15.48 21.76 -3.62
C ASP A 388 -16.93 21.72 -3.14
N ALA A 389 -17.49 20.50 -3.11
CA ALA A 389 -18.84 20.29 -2.62
C ALA A 389 -18.97 20.63 -1.13
N PHE A 390 -17.96 20.27 -0.33
CA PHE A 390 -17.88 20.62 1.09
C PHE A 390 -17.85 22.13 1.30
N GLU A 391 -16.87 22.83 0.75
CA GLU A 391 -16.71 24.29 0.87
C GLU A 391 -17.97 25.03 0.42
N THR A 392 -18.57 24.61 -0.71
CA THR A 392 -19.81 25.22 -1.20
C THR A 392 -20.99 24.98 -0.26
N ALA A 393 -21.06 23.82 0.40
CA ALA A 393 -22.10 23.53 1.37
C ALA A 393 -21.91 24.29 2.68
N VAL A 394 -20.66 24.44 3.15
CA VAL A 394 -20.38 25.01 4.48
C VAL A 394 -20.20 26.53 4.48
N LYS A 395 -19.94 27.18 3.34
CA LYS A 395 -19.73 28.65 3.28
C LYS A 395 -20.90 29.50 3.80
N SER A 396 -22.11 28.94 3.85
CA SER A 396 -23.30 29.61 4.42
C SER A 396 -23.58 29.20 5.87
N MET A 397 -22.79 28.27 6.40
CA MET A 397 -22.90 27.69 7.74
C MET A 397 -21.79 28.21 8.67
N PHE A 398 -20.57 28.32 8.14
CA PHE A 398 -19.38 28.70 8.86
C PHE A 398 -18.47 29.57 8.00
N ASP A 399 -17.75 30.49 8.63
CA ASP A 399 -16.61 31.21 8.05
C ASP A 399 -15.33 30.42 8.35
N VAL A 400 -14.94 29.51 7.46
CA VAL A 400 -13.75 28.65 7.63
C VAL A 400 -12.85 28.70 6.42
N GLU A 401 -11.55 28.61 6.65
CA GLU A 401 -10.56 28.35 5.61
C GLU A 401 -10.37 26.84 5.46
N VAL A 402 -10.27 26.34 4.22
CA VAL A 402 -10.10 24.91 3.96
C VAL A 402 -8.85 24.67 3.11
N ILE A 403 -7.94 23.84 3.60
CA ILE A 403 -6.79 23.34 2.86
C ILE A 403 -7.04 21.88 2.50
N GLY A 404 -7.09 21.55 1.21
CA GLY A 404 -7.21 20.17 0.76
C GLY A 404 -5.87 19.46 0.72
N TYR A 405 -5.80 18.28 1.32
CA TYR A 405 -4.64 17.39 1.34
C TYR A 405 -4.94 16.10 0.57
N TYR A 406 -4.22 15.88 -0.52
CA TYR A 406 -4.49 14.80 -1.47
C TYR A 406 -3.33 13.82 -1.59
N PHE A 407 -3.62 12.54 -1.82
CA PHE A 407 -2.58 11.59 -2.22
C PHE A 407 -2.06 11.93 -3.62
N CYS A 408 -2.96 12.14 -4.58
CA CYS A 408 -2.58 12.44 -5.95
C CYS A 408 -3.60 13.34 -6.66
N LEU A 409 -3.14 14.40 -7.32
CA LEU A 409 -3.97 15.25 -8.18
C LEU A 409 -3.69 15.00 -9.66
N ALA A 410 -4.74 14.81 -10.46
CA ALA A 410 -4.64 14.55 -11.88
C ALA A 410 -4.49 15.84 -12.70
N ASP A 411 -3.81 15.76 -13.84
CA ASP A 411 -3.68 16.90 -14.75
C ASP A 411 -4.88 17.06 -15.71
N THR A 412 -6.07 17.31 -15.16
CA THR A 412 -7.29 17.51 -15.95
C THR A 412 -7.73 18.99 -15.98
N PRO A 413 -8.45 19.44 -17.03
CA PRO A 413 -9.02 20.79 -17.07
C PRO A 413 -9.91 21.11 -15.86
N SER A 414 -10.75 20.15 -15.45
CA SER A 414 -11.64 20.31 -14.29
C SER A 414 -10.87 20.51 -12.99
N ARG A 415 -9.78 19.76 -12.79
CA ARG A 415 -8.90 19.94 -11.62
C ARG A 415 -8.21 21.30 -11.66
N ARG A 416 -7.68 21.75 -12.80
CA ARG A 416 -7.07 23.10 -12.95
C ARG A 416 -8.05 24.21 -12.59
N ALA A 417 -9.29 24.11 -13.06
CA ALA A 417 -10.33 25.08 -12.74
C ALA A 417 -10.64 25.15 -11.24
N ARG A 418 -10.55 24.02 -10.52
CA ARG A 418 -10.72 24.00 -9.05
C ARG A 418 -9.50 24.52 -8.31
N ALA A 419 -8.30 24.12 -8.71
CA ALA A 419 -7.05 24.60 -8.11
C ALA A 419 -6.85 26.12 -8.24
N ALA A 420 -7.53 26.77 -9.19
CA ALA A 420 -7.52 28.23 -9.32
C ALA A 420 -8.31 28.97 -8.22
N ARG A 421 -9.13 28.26 -7.43
CA ARG A 421 -9.99 28.84 -6.39
C ARG A 421 -9.99 28.10 -5.05
N LEU A 422 -9.57 26.85 -5.03
CA LEU A 422 -9.45 26.02 -3.83
C LEU A 422 -7.97 25.93 -3.44
N GLN A 423 -7.68 25.91 -2.14
CA GLN A 423 -6.35 25.55 -1.66
C GLN A 423 -6.21 24.03 -1.71
N MET A 424 -5.31 23.54 -2.55
CA MET A 424 -5.12 22.11 -2.80
C MET A 424 -3.64 21.78 -2.82
N LYS A 425 -3.22 20.86 -1.97
CA LYS A 425 -1.87 20.30 -1.92
C LYS A 425 -1.92 18.79 -2.10
N ALA A 426 -0.93 18.21 -2.78
CA ALA A 426 -0.88 16.78 -2.99
C ALA A 426 0.52 16.23 -2.81
N LEU A 427 0.61 14.98 -2.36
CA LEU A 427 1.86 14.23 -2.34
C LEU A 427 2.39 14.00 -3.76
N LEU A 428 1.50 13.65 -4.70
CA LEU A 428 1.81 13.58 -6.12
C LEU A 428 0.97 14.61 -6.88
N ASP A 429 1.63 15.58 -7.52
CA ASP A 429 0.96 16.64 -8.27
C ASP A 429 1.58 16.86 -9.67
N PRO A 430 0.83 17.49 -10.61
CA PRO A 430 1.32 17.80 -11.95
C PRO A 430 2.57 18.68 -12.01
N SER A 431 2.88 19.46 -10.97
CA SER A 431 4.09 20.28 -10.91
C SER A 431 5.35 19.48 -10.54
N LEU A 432 5.17 18.36 -9.83
CA LEU A 432 6.24 17.48 -9.36
C LEU A 432 6.46 16.26 -10.28
N CYS A 433 5.46 15.87 -11.06
CA CYS A 433 5.45 14.60 -11.80
C CYS A 433 5.45 14.76 -13.32
N ASP A 434 6.01 13.78 -14.03
CA ASP A 434 5.87 13.67 -15.48
C ASP A 434 4.39 13.53 -15.89
N PRO A 435 3.88 14.33 -16.84
CA PRO A 435 2.47 14.30 -17.22
C PRO A 435 1.99 12.96 -17.80
N ALA A 436 2.84 12.26 -18.55
CA ALA A 436 2.48 10.98 -19.16
C ALA A 436 2.40 9.87 -18.10
N TRP A 437 3.32 9.88 -17.14
CA TRP A 437 3.26 8.99 -15.98
C TRP A 437 2.01 9.25 -15.15
N LEU A 438 1.72 10.52 -14.83
CA LEU A 438 0.54 10.90 -14.03
C LEU A 438 -0.79 10.51 -14.72
N ALA A 439 -0.86 10.59 -16.04
CA ALA A 439 -2.00 10.08 -16.80
C ALA A 439 -2.18 8.56 -16.63
N GLN A 440 -1.09 7.78 -16.62
CA GLN A 440 -1.17 6.35 -16.33
C GLN A 440 -1.64 6.07 -14.90
N VAL A 441 -1.19 6.86 -13.92
CA VAL A 441 -1.69 6.76 -12.53
C VAL A 441 -3.20 6.97 -12.50
N TYR A 442 -3.67 8.03 -13.16
CA TYR A 442 -5.09 8.36 -13.21
C TYR A 442 -5.95 7.28 -13.90
N ASP A 443 -5.42 6.62 -14.94
CA ASP A 443 -6.08 5.50 -15.61
C ASP A 443 -6.17 4.25 -14.73
N ASN A 444 -5.30 4.12 -13.71
CA ASN A 444 -5.26 3.00 -12.77
C ASN A 444 -5.65 3.43 -11.33
N ARG A 445 -6.50 4.45 -11.19
CA ARG A 445 -6.85 5.06 -9.89
C ARG A 445 -7.66 4.20 -8.93
N VAL A 446 -8.48 3.28 -9.43
CA VAL A 446 -9.44 2.54 -8.60
C VAL A 446 -8.78 1.69 -7.51
N PRO A 447 -7.69 0.93 -7.77
CA PRO A 447 -6.95 0.26 -6.68
C PRO A 447 -6.37 1.25 -5.66
N ILE A 448 -5.94 2.46 -6.08
CA ILE A 448 -5.47 3.50 -5.14
C ILE A 448 -6.61 3.87 -4.19
N GLU A 449 -7.78 4.21 -4.72
CA GLU A 449 -8.96 4.54 -3.91
C GLU A 449 -9.40 3.38 -3.00
N MET A 450 -9.24 2.14 -3.46
CA MET A 450 -9.56 0.94 -2.69
C MET A 450 -8.68 0.76 -1.45
N PHE A 451 -7.36 0.92 -1.58
CA PHE A 451 -6.44 0.72 -0.46
C PHE A 451 -6.63 1.71 0.69
N PHE A 452 -7.33 2.81 0.46
CA PHE A 452 -7.65 3.81 1.46
C PHE A 452 -9.12 3.82 1.88
N SER A 453 -9.95 2.92 1.35
CA SER A 453 -11.39 2.92 1.63
C SER A 453 -11.73 2.44 3.05
N ALA A 454 -12.93 2.80 3.49
CA ALA A 454 -13.46 2.41 4.79
C ALA A 454 -14.40 1.21 4.65
N PRO A 455 -14.44 0.29 5.63
CA PRO A 455 -15.37 -0.84 5.66
C PRO A 455 -16.76 -0.37 6.14
N GLU A 456 -17.29 0.68 5.52
CA GLU A 456 -18.60 1.25 5.80
C GLU A 456 -19.21 1.83 4.52
N GLY A 457 -20.54 1.81 4.43
CA GLY A 457 -21.27 2.47 3.37
C GLY A 457 -20.90 3.95 3.19
N ALA A 458 -21.00 4.44 1.95
CA ALA A 458 -20.77 5.84 1.61
C ALA A 458 -21.79 6.74 2.32
N THR A 459 -21.35 7.87 2.87
CA THR A 459 -22.25 8.85 3.50
C THR A 459 -23.12 9.52 2.44
N ILE A 460 -24.44 9.38 2.49
CA ILE A 460 -25.37 10.00 1.53
C ILE A 460 -26.23 11.11 2.15
N GLY A 461 -26.22 11.27 3.47
CA GLY A 461 -26.95 12.35 4.13
C GLY A 461 -26.73 12.40 5.64
N PHE A 462 -27.41 13.33 6.29
CA PHE A 462 -27.36 13.56 7.73
C PHE A 462 -28.77 13.79 8.26
N ASP A 463 -29.18 13.00 9.24
CA ASP A 463 -30.45 13.17 9.94
C ASP A 463 -30.18 13.83 11.30
N ALA A 464 -30.68 15.05 11.46
CA ALA A 464 -30.53 15.84 12.68
C ALA A 464 -31.17 15.18 13.92
N GLY A 465 -31.98 14.14 13.75
CA GLY A 465 -32.71 13.47 14.84
C GLY A 465 -33.94 14.26 15.28
N ALA A 466 -34.97 13.54 15.73
CA ALA A 466 -36.20 14.14 16.24
C ALA A 466 -36.01 14.71 17.66
N HIS A 467 -36.70 15.82 17.97
CA HIS A 467 -36.90 16.27 19.34
C HIS A 467 -37.93 15.35 20.03
N PHE A 468 -37.50 14.52 20.98
CA PHE A 468 -38.41 13.79 21.87
C PHE A 468 -38.48 14.49 23.23
N GLY A 469 -39.50 15.32 23.43
CA GLY A 469 -39.75 16.01 24.71
C GLY A 469 -38.65 17.00 25.13
N GLU A 470 -38.90 17.73 26.21
CA GLU A 470 -38.15 18.95 26.57
C GLU A 470 -36.66 18.80 26.94
N ARG A 471 -36.01 17.62 26.89
CA ARG A 471 -34.64 17.51 27.48
C ARG A 471 -33.58 16.61 26.82
N THR A 472 -33.82 15.90 25.72
CA THR A 472 -32.75 15.07 25.11
C THR A 472 -32.55 15.38 23.64
N VAL A 473 -31.43 16.03 23.32
CA VAL A 473 -30.94 16.18 21.94
C VAL A 473 -30.24 14.89 21.56
N LEU A 474 -30.81 14.14 20.61
CA LEU A 474 -30.15 12.96 20.05
C LEU A 474 -28.99 13.40 19.13
N PRO A 475 -27.88 12.63 19.09
CA PRO A 475 -26.76 12.90 18.20
C PRO A 475 -27.22 12.79 16.74
N VAL A 476 -26.54 13.52 15.85
CA VAL A 476 -26.82 13.43 14.41
C VAL A 476 -26.57 12.02 13.91
N LYS A 477 -27.55 11.45 13.19
CA LYS A 477 -27.41 10.14 12.55
C LYS A 477 -26.88 10.33 11.13
N VAL A 478 -25.73 9.74 10.85
CA VAL A 478 -25.17 9.67 9.50
C VAL A 478 -25.97 8.66 8.68
N VAL A 479 -26.44 9.06 7.50
CA VAL A 479 -27.17 8.19 6.57
C VAL A 479 -26.18 7.59 5.58
N LYS A 480 -26.15 6.26 5.49
CA LYS A 480 -25.24 5.50 4.63
C LYS A 480 -25.97 4.89 3.44
N ASP A 481 -25.26 4.80 2.32
CA ASP A 481 -25.68 4.04 1.15
C ASP A 481 -25.72 2.55 1.49
N GLN A 482 -26.77 1.85 1.05
CA GLN A 482 -26.92 0.40 1.23
C GLN A 482 -26.26 -0.42 0.12
N CYS A 483 -25.56 0.23 -0.82
CA CYS A 483 -24.95 -0.35 -2.02
C CYS A 483 -25.98 -1.01 -2.96
N ARG A 484 -25.78 -0.87 -4.27
CA ARG A 484 -26.73 -1.38 -5.28
C ARG A 484 -26.00 -2.30 -6.23
N GLY A 485 -26.46 -3.55 -6.37
CA GLY A 485 -25.88 -4.50 -7.32
C GLY A 485 -24.49 -5.04 -6.96
N ILE A 486 -24.15 -5.00 -5.67
CA ILE A 486 -23.03 -5.76 -5.13
C ILE A 486 -23.61 -7.05 -4.55
N ASN A 487 -23.14 -8.20 -5.03
CA ASN A 487 -23.61 -9.52 -4.61
C ASN A 487 -22.72 -10.17 -3.53
N TYR A 488 -21.79 -9.41 -2.97
CA TYR A 488 -20.91 -9.80 -1.88
C TYR A 488 -20.77 -8.66 -0.87
N ASP A 489 -20.27 -8.98 0.32
CA ASP A 489 -20.06 -7.99 1.38
C ASP A 489 -18.79 -7.17 1.09
N ILE A 490 -18.97 -6.00 0.48
CA ILE A 490 -17.88 -5.09 0.16
C ILE A 490 -17.21 -4.53 1.43
N GLU A 491 -17.95 -4.36 2.52
CA GLU A 491 -17.41 -3.86 3.78
C GLU A 491 -16.43 -4.88 4.36
N GLN A 492 -16.75 -6.18 4.29
CA GLN A 492 -15.81 -7.25 4.67
C GLN A 492 -14.59 -7.32 3.75
N VAL A 493 -14.76 -7.13 2.44
CA VAL A 493 -13.63 -7.09 1.49
C VAL A 493 -12.67 -5.96 1.86
N VAL A 494 -13.19 -4.75 2.08
CA VAL A 494 -12.38 -3.59 2.49
C VAL A 494 -11.76 -3.79 3.88
N ALA A 495 -12.48 -4.37 4.83
CA ALA A 495 -11.96 -4.63 6.18
C ALA A 495 -10.74 -5.55 6.15
N ARG A 496 -10.78 -6.59 5.31
CA ARG A 496 -9.67 -7.55 5.09
C ARG A 496 -8.45 -6.86 4.47
N ILE A 497 -8.64 -6.04 3.44
CA ILE A 497 -7.56 -5.22 2.86
C ILE A 497 -6.97 -4.29 3.92
N ASN A 498 -7.81 -3.60 4.70
CA ASN A 498 -7.39 -2.66 5.74
C ASN A 498 -6.58 -3.34 6.85
N ALA A 499 -6.99 -4.54 7.29
CA ALA A 499 -6.26 -5.33 8.26
C ALA A 499 -4.84 -5.64 7.78
N GLY A 500 -4.70 -6.07 6.52
CA GLY A 500 -3.42 -6.26 5.86
C GLY A 500 -2.58 -4.97 5.79
N SER A 501 -3.18 -3.86 5.35
CA SER A 501 -2.51 -2.56 5.24
C SER A 501 -1.93 -2.09 6.58
N LEU A 502 -2.69 -2.21 7.67
CA LEU A 502 -2.23 -1.82 9.00
C LEU A 502 -1.15 -2.74 9.56
N ALA A 503 -1.28 -4.06 9.36
CA ALA A 503 -0.26 -5.02 9.78
C ALA A 503 1.07 -4.78 9.04
N GLY A 504 1.00 -4.62 7.71
CA GLY A 504 2.16 -4.28 6.89
C GLY A 504 2.76 -2.92 7.25
N TYR A 505 1.94 -1.90 7.50
CA TYR A 505 2.39 -0.57 7.94
C TYR A 505 3.23 -0.67 9.21
N ARG A 506 2.72 -1.34 10.25
CA ARG A 506 3.45 -1.51 11.53
C ARG A 506 4.76 -2.25 11.34
N LYS A 507 4.76 -3.29 10.50
CA LYS A 507 5.96 -4.08 10.22
C LYS A 507 7.02 -3.26 9.49
N ALA A 508 6.62 -2.48 8.49
CA ALA A 508 7.50 -1.58 7.76
C ALA A 508 8.05 -0.48 8.67
N ARG A 509 7.21 0.17 9.49
CA ARG A 509 7.66 1.15 10.51
C ARG A 509 8.67 0.55 11.47
N GLN A 510 8.39 -0.64 12.00
CA GLN A 510 9.30 -1.34 12.89
C GLN A 510 10.65 -1.59 12.20
N LEU A 511 10.65 -2.01 10.93
CA LEU A 511 11.89 -2.23 10.19
C LEU A 511 12.67 -0.93 10.02
N LEU A 512 12.03 0.14 9.51
CA LEU A 512 12.69 1.44 9.31
C LEU A 512 13.32 1.96 10.61
N ASN A 513 12.57 1.89 11.72
CA ASN A 513 13.08 2.27 13.04
C ASN A 513 14.24 1.38 13.52
N THR A 514 14.19 0.07 13.25
CA THR A 514 15.27 -0.87 13.62
C THR A 514 16.55 -0.61 12.83
N LEU A 515 16.38 -0.22 11.57
CA LEU A 515 17.47 0.06 10.64
C LEU A 515 18.03 1.48 10.79
N ASP A 516 17.33 2.36 11.51
CA ASP A 516 17.67 3.78 11.63
C ASP A 516 17.87 4.45 10.26
N VAL A 517 16.96 4.14 9.34
CA VAL A 517 16.87 4.73 8.01
C VAL A 517 15.43 5.14 7.74
N ASP A 518 15.27 6.17 6.93
CA ASP A 518 13.95 6.64 6.51
C ASP A 518 13.86 6.63 4.97
N ALA A 519 12.63 6.53 4.46
CA ALA A 519 12.32 6.78 3.06
C ALA A 519 11.49 8.04 2.97
N THR A 520 11.67 8.85 1.94
CA THR A 520 10.81 10.03 1.80
C THR A 520 9.39 9.60 1.43
N ALA A 521 8.40 10.43 1.76
CA ALA A 521 7.02 10.16 1.36
C ALA A 521 6.88 10.02 -0.17
N GLU A 522 7.67 10.75 -0.94
CA GLU A 522 7.71 10.67 -2.41
C GLU A 522 8.26 9.31 -2.88
N GLU A 523 9.37 8.83 -2.30
CA GLU A 523 9.93 7.51 -2.63
C GLU A 523 8.93 6.38 -2.37
N LEU A 524 8.22 6.45 -1.24
CA LEU A 524 7.18 5.50 -0.87
C LEU A 524 5.97 5.60 -1.80
N ALA A 525 5.52 6.81 -2.14
CA ALA A 525 4.42 7.03 -3.08
C ALA A 525 4.76 6.47 -4.47
N HIS A 526 5.99 6.67 -4.94
CA HIS A 526 6.46 6.08 -6.18
C HIS A 526 6.48 4.54 -6.14
N LEU A 527 6.93 3.92 -5.05
CA LEU A 527 6.87 2.46 -4.90
C LEU A 527 5.41 1.98 -4.95
N PHE A 528 4.52 2.58 -4.18
CA PHE A 528 3.09 2.26 -4.16
C PHE A 528 2.46 2.34 -5.55
N VAL A 529 2.70 3.44 -6.26
CA VAL A 529 2.18 3.63 -7.62
C VAL A 529 2.82 2.66 -8.62
N ASN A 530 4.12 2.38 -8.52
CA ASN A 530 4.77 1.41 -9.40
C ASN A 530 4.19 0.00 -9.23
N ILE A 531 3.87 -0.41 -7.99
CA ILE A 531 3.16 -1.67 -7.72
C ILE A 531 1.80 -1.68 -8.42
N ILE A 532 1.10 -0.55 -8.49
CA ILE A 532 -0.21 -0.47 -9.14
C ILE A 532 -0.09 -0.44 -10.67
N LEU A 533 0.95 0.18 -11.22
CA LEU A 533 1.17 0.26 -12.67
C LEU A 533 1.80 -1.02 -13.26
N ASP A 534 2.52 -1.81 -12.45
CA ASP A 534 3.10 -3.10 -12.84
C ASP A 534 2.85 -4.18 -11.77
N PRO A 535 1.59 -4.55 -11.49
CA PRO A 535 1.26 -5.39 -10.35
C PRO A 535 1.81 -6.81 -10.48
N PRO A 536 2.29 -7.43 -9.39
CA PRO A 536 2.56 -8.85 -9.40
C PRO A 536 1.25 -9.62 -9.59
N HIS A 537 1.34 -10.80 -10.21
CA HIS A 537 0.17 -11.60 -10.57
C HIS A 537 -0.76 -11.88 -9.38
N PHE A 538 -0.21 -12.18 -8.20
CA PHE A 538 -1.04 -12.45 -7.02
C PHE A 538 -1.91 -11.24 -6.64
N LEU A 539 -1.38 -10.02 -6.76
CA LEU A 539 -2.09 -8.80 -6.40
C LEU A 539 -3.22 -8.52 -7.40
N ALA A 540 -2.91 -8.62 -8.70
CA ALA A 540 -3.88 -8.49 -9.77
C ALA A 540 -5.01 -9.54 -9.63
N ALA A 541 -4.65 -10.79 -9.35
CA ALA A 541 -5.62 -11.88 -9.15
C ALA A 541 -6.45 -11.73 -7.87
N SER A 542 -5.91 -11.10 -6.82
CA SER A 542 -6.61 -10.93 -5.54
C SER A 542 -7.67 -9.84 -5.60
N LEU A 543 -7.45 -8.78 -6.37
CA LEU A 543 -8.37 -7.62 -6.43
C LEU A 543 -9.18 -7.55 -7.72
N GLY A 544 -8.76 -8.20 -8.81
CA GLY A 544 -9.35 -8.00 -10.13
C GLY A 544 -10.83 -8.36 -10.24
N TRP A 545 -11.27 -9.40 -9.52
CA TRP A 545 -12.66 -9.89 -9.53
C TRP A 545 -13.63 -9.05 -8.70
N ILE A 546 -13.13 -8.09 -7.91
CA ILE A 546 -13.98 -7.13 -7.18
C ILE A 546 -14.70 -6.29 -8.24
N ASN A 547 -16.03 -6.22 -8.15
CA ASN A 547 -16.87 -5.49 -9.10
C ASN A 547 -17.80 -4.49 -8.41
N ASN A 548 -18.21 -3.45 -9.15
CA ASN A 548 -19.14 -2.43 -8.65
C ASN A 548 -18.66 -1.72 -7.36
N PHE A 549 -17.35 -1.55 -7.21
CA PHE A 549 -16.71 -0.87 -6.07
C PHE A 549 -17.12 0.61 -5.92
N ASP A 550 -17.37 1.31 -7.03
CA ASP A 550 -17.89 2.69 -6.98
C ASP A 550 -19.41 2.69 -6.73
N ASN A 551 -19.80 2.88 -5.47
CA ASN A 551 -21.21 2.93 -5.06
C ASN A 551 -22.05 3.97 -5.83
N TRP A 552 -21.46 5.07 -6.31
CA TRP A 552 -22.22 6.11 -7.01
C TRP A 552 -22.76 5.63 -8.37
N ALA A 553 -22.04 4.72 -9.02
CA ALA A 553 -22.35 4.15 -10.33
C ALA A 553 -22.75 2.66 -10.27
N SER A 554 -22.80 2.06 -9.07
CA SER A 554 -23.17 0.65 -8.86
C SER A 554 -24.67 0.40 -9.06
N THR A 555 -25.04 -0.70 -9.72
CA THR A 555 -26.42 -1.19 -9.88
C THR A 555 -26.40 -2.69 -10.17
N ALA A 556 -27.51 -3.39 -9.94
CA ALA A 556 -27.65 -4.81 -10.24
C ALA A 556 -27.74 -5.11 -11.74
N ASN A 557 -27.99 -4.09 -12.57
CA ASN A 557 -28.21 -4.24 -13.99
C ASN A 557 -26.92 -4.42 -14.81
N TYR A 558 -25.74 -4.16 -14.23
CA TYR A 558 -24.46 -4.43 -14.87
C TYR A 558 -23.32 -4.59 -13.85
N HIS A 559 -22.22 -5.22 -14.28
CA HIS A 559 -21.01 -5.39 -13.47
C HIS A 559 -19.82 -4.69 -14.13
N ILE A 560 -19.10 -3.86 -13.37
CA ILE A 560 -17.75 -3.37 -13.73
C ILE A 560 -16.74 -4.00 -12.79
N CYS A 561 -15.91 -4.91 -13.29
CA CYS A 561 -14.79 -5.47 -12.54
C CYS A 561 -13.62 -4.47 -12.47
N ILE A 562 -12.80 -4.60 -11.44
CA ILE A 562 -11.53 -3.87 -11.34
C ILE A 562 -10.59 -4.32 -12.45
N ALA A 563 -10.39 -5.62 -12.60
CA ALA A 563 -9.67 -6.22 -13.71
C ALA A 563 -10.27 -7.60 -14.01
N SER A 564 -10.97 -7.71 -15.15
CA SER A 564 -11.68 -8.92 -15.54
C SER A 564 -10.72 -10.09 -15.78
N PRO A 565 -10.83 -11.22 -15.06
CA PRO A 565 -10.16 -12.46 -15.46
C PRO A 565 -10.85 -13.06 -16.69
N GLU A 566 -10.12 -13.80 -17.54
CA GLU A 566 -10.64 -14.42 -18.78
C GLU A 566 -11.88 -15.32 -18.58
N SER A 567 -12.12 -15.78 -17.35
CA SER A 567 -13.22 -16.68 -16.97
C SER A 567 -14.48 -15.98 -16.43
N PHE A 568 -14.54 -14.64 -16.40
CA PHE A 568 -15.71 -13.94 -15.86
C PHE A 568 -16.89 -14.05 -16.83
N PRO A 569 -18.05 -14.63 -16.41
CA PRO A 569 -19.19 -14.79 -17.30
C PRO A 569 -19.78 -13.41 -17.63
N HIS A 570 -19.52 -12.92 -18.84
CA HIS A 570 -20.17 -11.75 -19.42
C HIS A 570 -21.59 -12.10 -19.91
N GLU A 571 -22.42 -12.72 -19.06
CA GLU A 571 -23.83 -12.93 -19.41
C GLU A 571 -24.57 -11.59 -19.24
N GLY A 572 -25.01 -11.00 -20.35
CA GLY A 572 -25.96 -9.88 -20.39
C GLY A 572 -25.43 -8.47 -20.08
N ALA A 573 -24.29 -8.31 -19.40
CA ALA A 573 -23.75 -6.99 -19.06
C ALA A 573 -22.88 -6.40 -20.19
N ARG A 574 -23.19 -5.17 -20.64
CA ARG A 574 -22.30 -4.39 -21.52
C ARG A 574 -20.99 -4.10 -20.76
N ALA A 575 -19.88 -4.73 -21.14
CA ALA A 575 -18.58 -4.51 -20.52
C ALA A 575 -18.10 -3.06 -20.75
N LYS A 576 -18.01 -2.25 -19.68
CA LYS A 576 -17.17 -1.04 -19.66
C LYS A 576 -15.69 -1.47 -19.59
N ARG A 577 -14.76 -0.58 -19.99
CA ARG A 577 -13.32 -0.79 -19.80
C ARG A 577 -13.03 -1.11 -18.33
N ASP A 578 -12.15 -2.09 -18.08
CA ASP A 578 -11.67 -2.44 -16.74
C ASP A 578 -11.15 -1.21 -15.99
N MET A 579 -11.41 -1.16 -14.69
CA MET A 579 -11.04 -0.02 -13.83
C MET A 579 -9.55 -0.03 -13.43
N TRP A 580 -8.83 -1.11 -13.73
CA TRP A 580 -7.40 -1.28 -13.52
C TRP A 580 -6.71 -1.91 -14.74
N PRO A 581 -6.47 -1.12 -15.81
CA PRO A 581 -5.88 -1.60 -17.06
C PRO A 581 -4.54 -2.33 -16.91
N ALA A 582 -3.72 -1.94 -15.93
CA ALA A 582 -2.44 -2.60 -15.65
C ALA A 582 -2.61 -4.04 -15.15
N ALA A 583 -3.53 -4.27 -14.20
CA ALA A 583 -3.83 -5.62 -13.74
C ALA A 583 -4.49 -6.46 -14.83
N TYR A 584 -5.37 -5.89 -15.66
CA TYR A 584 -5.93 -6.60 -16.80
C TYR A 584 -4.83 -7.13 -17.73
N ARG A 585 -3.90 -6.26 -18.15
CA ARG A 585 -2.74 -6.68 -18.97
C ARG A 585 -1.91 -7.77 -18.30
N ARG A 586 -1.76 -7.73 -16.97
CA ARG A 586 -1.01 -8.73 -16.21
C ARG A 586 -1.72 -10.08 -16.15
N LEU A 587 -3.05 -10.10 -16.09
CA LEU A 587 -3.85 -11.33 -16.02
C LEU A 587 -4.04 -11.98 -17.40
N SER A 588 -3.96 -11.20 -18.48
CA SER A 588 -4.05 -11.68 -19.86
C SER A 588 -2.71 -12.10 -20.49
N ALA A 589 -1.59 -11.97 -19.77
CA ALA A 589 -0.24 -12.30 -20.23
C ALA A 589 0.28 -13.55 -19.54
#